data_AF-A0A1H1TZ78-F1
#
_entry.id   AF-A0A1H1TZ78-F1
#
_cell.length_a   1.000
_cell.length_b   1.000
_cell.length_c   1.000
_cell.angle_alpha   90.00
_cell.angle_beta   90.00
_cell.angle_gamma   90.00
#
_symmetry.space_group_name_H-M   'P 1'
#
loop_
_entity.id
_entity.type
_entity.pdbx_description
1 polymer ?
#
loop_
_entity_poly.entity_id
_entity_poly.type
_entity_poly.pdbx_seq_one_letter_code
_entity_poly.pdbx_strand_id
1 'polypeptide(L)'
;MRTKKIIKAKPKLSSIIVLIIGGPITIILSTILIIKGNGNIGVLILGIPFLFLGFYSLYWMYHFDILEIQNGNLIFKSITGFEKKTIALSKFDSYSEIEKENGKLKHEVSYMKWKDLTLISNDFNYKISSTSYSNYEELRDELIIGLKRNSKFENTWHTKNSTQWGIGFIFFGLLFGFWFLKNAENTLTEILIVILVALAIIFAGIHLIKNRKKASR
;
A
#
# COMPACT_ATOMS: atom_id res chain seq x y z
N MET A 1 29.68 -23.84 -15.03
CA MET A 1 28.29 -24.23 -14.72
C MET A 1 27.91 -23.63 -13.37
N ARG A 2 27.02 -22.63 -13.32
CA ARG A 2 26.43 -22.21 -12.04
C ARG A 2 25.49 -23.34 -11.59
N THR A 3 25.68 -23.86 -10.39
CA THR A 3 24.72 -24.73 -9.72
C THR A 3 23.34 -24.09 -9.78
N LYS A 4 22.28 -24.90 -10.00
CA LYS A 4 20.89 -24.43 -10.03
C LYS A 4 20.54 -23.88 -8.64
N LYS A 5 20.79 -22.58 -8.43
CA LYS A 5 20.42 -21.87 -7.21
C LYS A 5 18.91 -21.67 -7.23
N ILE A 6 18.22 -22.32 -6.30
CA ILE A 6 16.79 -22.12 -6.06
C ILE A 6 16.68 -21.13 -4.92
N ILE A 7 16.01 -20.00 -5.15
CA ILE A 7 15.82 -18.97 -4.13
C ILE A 7 14.33 -18.88 -3.84
N LYS A 8 13.96 -19.23 -2.62
CA LYS A 8 12.58 -19.15 -2.14
C LYS A 8 12.42 -17.91 -1.29
N ALA A 9 11.40 -17.13 -1.59
CA ALA A 9 11.02 -16.01 -0.75
C ALA A 9 10.55 -16.51 0.61
N LYS A 10 10.89 -15.76 1.65
CA LYS A 10 10.52 -16.03 3.04
C LYS A 10 9.53 -14.94 3.48
N PRO A 11 8.20 -15.16 3.33
CA PRO A 11 7.20 -14.19 3.78
C PRO A 11 7.41 -13.83 5.25
N LYS A 12 7.29 -12.55 5.60
CA LYS A 12 7.33 -12.15 7.00
C LYS A 12 6.06 -12.61 7.70
N LEU A 13 6.22 -13.28 8.84
CA LEU A 13 5.10 -13.75 9.64
C LEU A 13 4.16 -12.61 10.03
N SER A 14 4.71 -11.43 10.32
CA SER A 14 3.92 -10.23 10.62
C SER A 14 2.97 -9.83 9.48
N SER A 15 3.39 -9.97 8.22
CA SER A 15 2.51 -9.68 7.06
C SER A 15 1.36 -10.67 6.98
N ILE A 16 1.63 -11.95 7.22
CA ILE A 16 0.60 -13.01 7.22
C ILE A 16 -0.37 -12.80 8.38
N ILE A 17 0.13 -12.51 9.58
CA ILE A 17 -0.68 -12.24 10.77
C ILE A 17 -1.61 -11.04 10.51
N VAL A 18 -1.10 -9.94 9.96
CA VAL A 18 -1.91 -8.76 9.64
C VAL A 18 -3.03 -9.12 8.66
N LEU A 19 -2.77 -9.96 7.66
CA LEU A 19 -3.80 -10.38 6.71
C LEU A 19 -4.90 -11.25 7.36
N ILE A 20 -4.51 -12.14 8.28
CA ILE A 20 -5.46 -13.01 9.02
C ILE A 20 -6.30 -12.19 10.01
N ILE A 21 -5.67 -11.27 10.77
CA ILE A 21 -6.39 -10.40 11.69
C ILE A 21 -7.30 -9.45 10.91
N GLY A 22 -6.76 -8.78 9.90
CA GLY A 22 -7.47 -7.83 9.08
C GLY A 22 -8.59 -8.45 8.24
N GLY A 23 -8.50 -9.75 7.91
CA GLY A 23 -9.47 -10.45 7.08
C GLY A 23 -10.51 -11.21 7.92
N PRO A 24 -10.37 -12.54 8.09
CA PRO A 24 -11.37 -13.37 8.77
C PRO A 24 -11.83 -12.82 10.14
N ILE A 25 -10.90 -12.41 11.00
CA ILE A 25 -11.25 -11.96 12.36
C ILE A 25 -12.08 -10.68 12.30
N THR A 26 -11.67 -9.72 11.47
CA THR A 26 -12.38 -8.45 11.32
C THR A 26 -13.78 -8.65 10.71
N ILE A 27 -13.94 -9.57 9.76
CA ILE A 27 -15.26 -9.93 9.19
C ILE A 27 -16.18 -10.53 10.27
N ILE A 28 -15.67 -11.44 11.09
CA ILE A 28 -16.46 -12.06 12.17
C ILE A 28 -16.91 -10.99 13.17
N LEU A 29 -15.98 -10.15 13.64
CA LEU A 29 -16.29 -9.09 14.61
C LEU A 29 -17.28 -8.06 14.05
N SER A 30 -17.07 -7.60 12.81
CA SER A 30 -17.98 -6.65 12.15
C SER A 30 -19.37 -7.24 11.93
N THR A 31 -19.47 -8.51 11.54
CA THR A 31 -20.76 -9.21 11.40
C THR A 31 -21.49 -9.26 12.75
N ILE A 32 -20.78 -9.59 13.84
CA ILE A 32 -21.36 -9.59 15.19
C ILE A 32 -21.86 -8.18 15.58
N LEU A 33 -21.07 -7.15 15.29
CA LEU A 33 -21.45 -5.75 15.56
C LEU A 33 -22.69 -5.34 14.75
N ILE A 34 -22.77 -5.71 13.47
CA ILE A 34 -23.91 -5.40 12.61
C ILE A 34 -25.19 -6.08 13.13
N ILE A 35 -25.11 -7.36 13.49
CA ILE A 35 -26.26 -8.12 14.01
C ILE A 35 -26.73 -7.54 15.35
N LYS A 36 -25.80 -7.30 16.29
CA LYS A 36 -26.11 -6.73 17.61
C LYS A 36 -26.51 -5.25 17.57
N GLY A 37 -26.06 -4.53 16.55
CA GLY A 37 -26.35 -3.12 16.32
C GLY A 37 -27.68 -2.87 15.62
N ASN A 38 -28.50 -3.89 15.37
CA ASN A 38 -29.82 -3.70 14.79
C ASN A 38 -30.69 -2.81 15.70
N GLY A 39 -30.95 -1.58 15.25
CA GLY A 39 -31.63 -0.53 16.05
C GLY A 39 -30.70 0.51 16.68
N ASN A 40 -29.37 0.33 16.63
CA ASN A 40 -28.39 1.33 17.08
C ASN A 40 -27.49 1.77 15.91
N ILE A 41 -27.80 2.93 15.35
CA ILE A 41 -27.10 3.47 14.18
C ILE A 41 -25.60 3.69 14.43
N GLY A 42 -25.19 4.01 15.66
CA GLY A 42 -23.78 4.19 16.02
C GLY A 42 -22.98 2.89 15.91
N VAL A 43 -23.57 1.77 16.29
CA VAL A 43 -22.92 0.44 16.18
C VAL A 43 -22.83 0.01 14.72
N LEU A 44 -23.85 0.31 13.90
CA LEU A 44 -23.84 0.03 12.46
C LEU A 44 -22.78 0.84 11.70
N ILE A 45 -22.61 2.11 12.07
CA ILE A 45 -21.58 3.00 11.50
C ILE A 45 -20.17 2.48 11.74
N LEU A 46 -19.93 1.76 12.84
CA LEU A 46 -18.67 1.08 13.09
C LEU A 46 -18.60 -0.28 12.40
N GLY A 47 -19.65 -1.08 12.44
CA GLY A 47 -19.63 -2.44 11.87
C GLY A 47 -19.37 -2.46 10.36
N ILE A 48 -20.01 -1.59 9.58
CA ILE A 48 -19.96 -1.62 8.11
C ILE A 48 -18.55 -1.31 7.56
N PRO A 49 -17.85 -0.23 7.96
CA PRO A 49 -16.47 0.02 7.52
C PRO A 49 -15.49 -1.11 7.88
N PHE A 50 -15.63 -1.69 9.06
CA PHE A 50 -14.79 -2.83 9.46
C PHE A 50 -15.08 -4.07 8.60
N LEU A 51 -16.34 -4.30 8.19
CA LEU A 51 -16.67 -5.38 7.26
C LEU A 51 -15.97 -5.19 5.89
N PHE A 52 -15.99 -3.97 5.36
CA PHE A 52 -15.27 -3.64 4.13
C PHE A 52 -13.76 -3.80 4.27
N LEU A 53 -13.18 -3.38 5.40
CA LEU A 53 -11.77 -3.61 5.71
C LEU A 53 -11.44 -5.11 5.73
N GLY A 54 -12.34 -5.90 6.31
CA GLY A 54 -12.35 -7.36 6.29
C GLY A 54 -12.19 -7.96 4.89
N PHE A 55 -13.11 -7.62 4.00
CA PHE A 55 -13.08 -8.08 2.61
C PHE A 55 -11.84 -7.59 1.86
N TYR A 56 -11.42 -6.35 2.11
CA TYR A 56 -10.20 -5.80 1.52
C TYR A 56 -8.95 -6.60 1.93
N SER A 57 -8.85 -6.99 3.20
CA SER A 57 -7.76 -7.84 3.68
C SER A 57 -7.80 -9.25 3.08
N LEU A 58 -9.00 -9.85 2.94
CA LEU A 58 -9.15 -11.15 2.25
C LEU A 58 -8.69 -11.08 0.79
N TYR A 59 -9.03 -10.00 0.09
CA TYR A 59 -8.56 -9.76 -1.27
C TYR A 59 -7.02 -9.74 -1.32
N TRP A 60 -6.36 -9.03 -0.40
CA TRP A 60 -4.90 -9.02 -0.32
C TRP A 60 -4.31 -10.37 0.06
N MET A 61 -4.97 -11.15 0.90
CA MET A 61 -4.55 -12.50 1.25
C MET A 61 -4.57 -13.44 0.04
N TYR A 62 -5.62 -13.35 -0.79
CA TYR A 62 -5.71 -14.12 -2.03
C TYR A 62 -4.62 -13.73 -3.05
N HIS A 63 -4.34 -12.42 -3.17
CA HIS A 63 -3.30 -11.90 -4.06
C HIS A 63 -1.88 -11.96 -3.51
N PHE A 64 -1.69 -12.39 -2.25
CA PHE A 64 -0.36 -12.55 -1.70
C PHE A 64 0.39 -13.69 -2.42
N ASP A 65 1.60 -13.40 -2.89
CA ASP A 65 2.42 -14.33 -3.64
C ASP A 65 3.66 -14.75 -2.84
N ILE A 66 3.93 -16.05 -2.80
CA ILE A 66 5.21 -16.62 -2.36
C ILE A 66 6.05 -16.81 -3.61
N LEU A 67 7.18 -16.11 -3.68
CA LEU A 67 8.03 -16.11 -4.86
C LEU A 67 9.09 -17.21 -4.80
N GLU A 68 9.38 -17.81 -5.93
CA GLU A 68 10.47 -18.76 -6.10
C GLU A 68 11.21 -18.47 -7.40
N ILE A 69 12.53 -18.28 -7.32
CA ILE A 69 13.40 -18.09 -8.48
C ILE A 69 14.09 -19.42 -8.76
N GLN A 70 13.83 -19.97 -9.95
CA GLN A 70 14.39 -21.25 -10.35
C GLN A 70 14.56 -21.31 -11.88
N ASN A 71 15.72 -21.78 -12.35
CA ASN A 71 16.02 -22.03 -13.77
C ASN A 71 15.73 -20.83 -14.69
N GLY A 72 16.02 -19.60 -14.23
CA GLY A 72 15.75 -18.39 -15.03
C GLY A 72 14.27 -17.96 -15.04
N ASN A 73 13.42 -18.56 -14.22
CA ASN A 73 12.02 -18.21 -14.06
C ASN A 73 11.73 -17.69 -12.65
N LEU A 74 10.78 -16.76 -12.58
CA LEU A 74 10.10 -16.33 -11.37
C LEU A 74 8.73 -17.04 -11.30
N ILE A 75 8.60 -17.93 -10.33
CA ILE A 75 7.42 -18.73 -10.04
C ILE A 75 6.65 -18.05 -8.90
N PHE A 76 5.35 -17.92 -9.07
CA PHE A 76 4.44 -17.29 -8.12
C PHE A 76 3.55 -18.35 -7.51
N LYS A 77 3.63 -18.52 -6.20
CA LYS A 77 2.81 -19.48 -5.45
C LYS A 77 1.84 -18.76 -4.53
N SER A 78 0.70 -19.37 -4.23
CA SER A 78 -0.19 -18.92 -3.16
C SER A 78 0.46 -19.14 -1.79
N ILE A 79 -0.16 -18.58 -0.74
CA ILE A 79 0.19 -18.87 0.66
C ILE A 79 0.11 -20.39 0.94
N THR A 80 -0.82 -21.09 0.27
CA THR A 80 -1.00 -22.55 0.37
C THR A 80 -0.04 -23.36 -0.52
N GLY A 81 0.83 -22.71 -1.29
CA GLY A 81 1.87 -23.35 -2.10
C GLY A 81 1.47 -23.70 -3.53
N PHE A 82 0.22 -23.44 -3.96
CA PHE A 82 -0.21 -23.66 -5.34
C PHE A 82 0.45 -22.68 -6.29
N GLU A 83 1.01 -23.17 -7.40
CA GLU A 83 1.54 -22.32 -8.44
C GLU A 83 0.40 -21.57 -9.15
N LYS A 84 0.48 -20.24 -9.14
CA LYS A 84 -0.48 -19.34 -9.82
C LYS A 84 -0.01 -19.02 -11.23
N LYS A 85 1.28 -18.74 -11.40
CA LYS A 85 1.89 -18.36 -12.68
C LYS A 85 3.41 -18.50 -12.62
N THR A 86 4.02 -18.59 -13.79
CA THR A 86 5.47 -18.62 -13.98
C THR A 86 5.86 -17.65 -15.09
N ILE A 87 6.91 -16.85 -14.83
CA ILE A 87 7.37 -15.79 -15.73
C ILE A 87 8.88 -15.94 -15.92
N ALA A 88 9.34 -15.99 -17.18
CA ALA A 88 10.78 -15.98 -17.47
C ALA A 88 11.39 -14.63 -17.07
N LEU A 89 12.54 -14.65 -16.37
CA LEU A 89 13.23 -13.43 -15.94
C LEU A 89 13.65 -12.55 -17.12
N SER A 90 13.90 -13.16 -18.29
CA SER A 90 14.19 -12.45 -19.53
C SER A 90 13.05 -11.59 -20.07
N LYS A 91 11.83 -11.73 -19.54
CA LYS A 91 10.70 -10.86 -19.91
C LYS A 91 10.76 -9.47 -19.27
N PHE A 92 11.59 -9.29 -18.25
CA PHE A 92 11.75 -7.98 -17.61
C PHE A 92 12.81 -7.19 -18.38
N ASP A 93 12.47 -5.95 -18.74
CA ASP A 93 13.33 -5.05 -19.50
C ASP A 93 14.16 -4.16 -18.58
N SER A 94 13.56 -3.78 -17.44
CA SER A 94 14.19 -2.87 -16.47
C SER A 94 13.61 -3.07 -15.07
N TYR A 95 14.18 -2.36 -14.10
CA TYR A 95 13.65 -2.33 -12.74
C TYR A 95 13.68 -0.92 -12.16
N SER A 96 12.87 -0.67 -11.13
CA SER A 96 12.96 0.51 -10.29
C SER A 96 12.94 0.11 -8.82
N GLU A 97 13.64 0.85 -7.97
CA GLU A 97 13.64 0.59 -6.53
C GLU A 97 13.40 1.89 -5.77
N ILE A 98 12.30 1.93 -5.01
CA ILE A 98 11.85 3.14 -4.32
C ILE A 98 11.94 2.89 -2.82
N GLU A 99 12.82 3.63 -2.15
CA GLU A 99 12.87 3.68 -0.69
C GLU A 99 11.76 4.62 -0.18
N LYS A 100 11.06 4.16 0.84
CA LYS A 100 9.95 4.84 1.49
C LYS A 100 10.18 4.86 2.99
N GLU A 101 9.66 5.91 3.61
CA GLU A 101 9.68 6.10 5.05
C GLU A 101 8.35 6.68 5.51
N ASN A 102 7.90 6.31 6.70
CA ASN A 102 6.67 6.83 7.32
C ASN A 102 6.94 7.89 8.40
N GLY A 103 8.20 8.12 8.75
CA GLY A 103 8.65 9.16 9.68
C GLY A 103 9.98 9.74 9.19
N LYS A 104 10.20 11.04 9.41
CA LYS A 104 11.44 11.71 8.99
C LYS A 104 12.55 11.53 10.02
N LEU A 105 12.17 11.35 11.28
CA LEU A 105 13.09 11.29 12.40
C LEU A 105 13.15 9.87 12.95
N LYS A 106 14.38 9.36 13.14
CA LYS A 106 14.62 7.98 13.61
C LYS A 106 14.02 7.65 14.98
N HIS A 107 13.75 8.66 15.80
CA HIS A 107 13.20 8.51 17.16
C HIS A 107 11.68 8.60 17.21
N GLU A 108 11.00 8.81 16.07
CA GLU A 108 9.55 8.72 16.00
C GLU A 108 9.13 7.26 16.18
N VAL A 109 8.13 7.01 17.03
CA VAL A 109 7.61 5.67 17.38
C VAL A 109 7.18 4.88 16.12
N SER A 110 6.81 5.60 15.06
CA SER A 110 6.43 5.01 13.78
C SER A 110 7.60 4.75 12.83
N TYR A 111 8.83 5.22 13.06
CA TYR A 111 9.89 5.23 12.06
C TYR A 111 10.19 3.84 11.47
N MET A 112 9.85 3.68 10.19
CA MET A 112 10.04 2.48 9.41
C MET A 112 10.48 2.86 8.01
N LYS A 113 11.56 2.24 7.55
CA LYS A 113 12.02 2.31 6.18
C LYS A 113 11.74 1.02 5.45
N TRP A 114 11.29 1.12 4.21
CA TRP A 114 11.11 -0.03 3.35
C TRP A 114 11.41 0.32 1.90
N LYS A 115 11.62 -0.71 1.09
CA LYS A 115 11.93 -0.59 -0.33
C LYS A 115 10.88 -1.33 -1.13
N ASP A 116 10.38 -0.68 -2.17
CA ASP A 116 9.54 -1.31 -3.18
C ASP A 116 10.37 -1.49 -4.47
N LEU A 117 10.69 -2.74 -4.79
CA LEU A 117 11.25 -3.14 -6.08
C LEU A 117 10.09 -3.33 -7.07
N THR A 118 10.15 -2.68 -8.22
CA THR A 118 9.25 -2.94 -9.35
C THR A 118 10.04 -3.46 -10.52
N LEU A 119 9.74 -4.68 -10.97
CA LEU A 119 10.22 -5.26 -12.21
C LEU A 119 9.30 -4.83 -13.34
N ILE A 120 9.88 -4.31 -14.41
CA ILE A 120 9.18 -3.63 -15.50
C ILE A 120 9.35 -4.46 -16.77
N SER A 121 8.23 -4.80 -17.39
CA SER A 121 8.14 -5.42 -18.71
C SER A 121 7.23 -4.56 -19.59
N ASN A 122 7.28 -4.75 -20.90
CA ASN A 122 6.36 -4.08 -21.83
C ASN A 122 4.88 -4.39 -21.55
N ASP A 123 4.58 -5.61 -21.11
CA ASP A 123 3.18 -6.08 -20.95
C ASP A 123 2.65 -5.93 -19.52
N PHE A 124 3.55 -5.91 -18.52
CA PHE A 124 3.15 -5.90 -17.11
C PHE A 124 4.27 -5.37 -16.21
N ASN A 125 3.88 -4.94 -15.02
CA ASN A 125 4.79 -4.58 -13.94
C ASN A 125 4.53 -5.49 -12.74
N TYR A 126 5.60 -5.92 -12.07
CA TYR A 126 5.48 -6.68 -10.83
C TYR A 126 6.23 -6.01 -9.70
N LYS A 127 5.56 -5.82 -8.55
CA LYS A 127 6.10 -5.09 -7.40
C LYS A 127 6.30 -6.03 -6.21
N ILE A 128 7.46 -5.90 -5.56
CA ILE A 128 7.89 -6.64 -4.38
C ILE A 128 8.29 -5.61 -3.32
N SER A 129 7.82 -5.81 -2.09
CA SER A 129 8.18 -4.94 -0.97
C SER A 129 9.10 -5.65 0.01
N SER A 130 10.08 -4.92 0.57
CA SER A 130 10.92 -5.40 1.66
C SER A 130 10.16 -5.59 2.98
N THR A 131 8.93 -5.10 3.08
CA THR A 131 8.03 -5.40 4.20
C THR A 131 7.42 -6.80 4.09
N SER A 132 7.29 -7.34 2.88
CA SER A 132 6.62 -8.62 2.63
C SER A 132 7.53 -9.83 2.86
N TYR A 133 8.84 -9.72 2.61
CA TYR A 133 9.78 -10.84 2.67
C TYR A 133 11.00 -10.52 3.55
N SER A 134 11.43 -11.48 4.37
CA SER A 134 12.60 -11.32 5.24
C SER A 134 13.92 -11.42 4.48
N ASN A 135 13.99 -12.22 3.41
CA ASN A 135 15.14 -12.31 2.51
C ASN A 135 15.00 -11.41 1.28
N TYR A 136 14.42 -10.22 1.44
CA TYR A 136 14.20 -9.28 0.34
C TYR A 136 15.49 -8.95 -0.44
N GLU A 137 16.60 -8.68 0.25
CA GLU A 137 17.85 -8.30 -0.44
C GLU A 137 18.39 -9.45 -1.31
N GLU A 138 18.29 -10.71 -0.84
CA GLU A 138 18.64 -11.89 -1.63
C GLU A 138 17.75 -12.05 -2.88
N LEU A 139 16.44 -11.83 -2.74
CA LEU A 139 15.51 -11.86 -3.88
C LEU A 139 15.84 -10.75 -4.86
N ARG A 140 16.01 -9.54 -4.36
CA ARG A 140 16.28 -8.33 -5.15
C ARG A 140 17.54 -8.53 -5.99
N ASP A 141 18.65 -8.93 -5.38
CA ASP A 141 19.93 -9.06 -6.09
C ASP A 141 19.86 -10.06 -7.25
N GLU A 142 19.03 -11.09 -7.13
CA GLU A 142 18.89 -12.13 -8.15
C GLU A 142 17.86 -11.76 -9.23
N LEU A 143 16.83 -10.99 -8.87
CA LEU A 143 15.84 -10.49 -9.82
C LEU A 143 16.37 -9.39 -10.73
N ILE A 144 17.33 -8.58 -10.27
CA ILE A 144 17.84 -7.43 -11.02
C ILE A 144 19.06 -7.77 -11.91
N ILE A 145 19.56 -9.01 -11.89
CA ILE A 145 20.74 -9.40 -12.65
C ILE A 145 20.50 -9.12 -14.15
N GLY A 146 21.36 -8.29 -14.73
CA GLY A 146 21.29 -7.92 -16.14
C GLY A 146 20.23 -6.87 -16.47
N LEU A 147 19.41 -6.44 -15.51
CA LEU A 147 18.42 -5.37 -15.71
C LEU A 147 19.04 -3.99 -15.48
N LYS A 148 18.58 -3.00 -16.24
CA LYS A 148 18.95 -1.59 -16.03
C LYS A 148 17.94 -0.91 -15.10
N ARG A 149 18.44 -0.07 -14.19
CA ARG A 149 17.59 0.75 -13.33
C ARG A 149 16.91 1.85 -14.13
N ASN A 150 15.60 2.02 -13.94
CA ASN A 150 14.76 2.98 -14.65
C ASN A 150 14.40 4.18 -13.77
N SER A 151 15.26 5.19 -13.78
CA SER A 151 15.07 6.43 -13.00
C SER A 151 13.85 7.26 -13.47
N LYS A 152 13.48 7.18 -14.75
CA LYS A 152 12.30 7.86 -15.30
C LYS A 152 11.02 7.30 -14.69
N PHE A 153 10.96 5.98 -14.50
CA PHE A 153 9.85 5.33 -13.80
C PHE A 153 9.76 5.78 -12.33
N GLU A 154 10.89 5.84 -11.62
CA GLU A 154 10.94 6.32 -10.22
C GLU A 154 10.42 7.76 -10.09
N ASN A 155 10.88 8.66 -10.96
CA ASN A 155 10.42 10.05 -10.98
C ASN A 155 8.91 10.16 -11.27
N THR A 156 8.42 9.36 -12.21
CA THR A 156 6.99 9.30 -12.54
C THR A 156 6.17 8.80 -11.37
N TRP A 157 6.68 7.78 -10.65
CA TRP A 157 6.03 7.26 -9.45
C TRP A 157 5.91 8.33 -8.36
N HIS A 158 6.99 9.07 -8.06
CA HIS A 158 6.96 10.16 -7.09
C HIS A 158 5.94 11.24 -7.46
N THR A 159 5.87 11.60 -8.75
CA THR A 159 4.92 12.58 -9.27
C THR A 159 3.47 12.13 -9.07
N LYS A 160 3.17 10.88 -9.46
CA LYS A 160 1.83 10.30 -9.34
C LYS A 160 1.40 10.16 -7.89
N ASN A 161 2.27 9.62 -7.03
CA ASN A 161 1.99 9.44 -5.60
C ASN A 161 1.68 10.79 -4.92
N SER A 162 2.52 11.80 -5.15
CA SER A 162 2.30 13.15 -4.61
C SER A 162 0.97 13.77 -5.08
N THR A 163 0.61 13.56 -6.35
CA THR A 163 -0.67 14.05 -6.90
C THR A 163 -1.87 13.31 -6.29
N GLN A 164 -1.80 11.99 -6.15
CA GLN A 164 -2.87 11.18 -5.55
C GLN A 164 -3.12 11.57 -4.09
N TRP A 165 -2.07 11.71 -3.29
CA TRP A 165 -2.20 12.19 -1.92
C TRP A 165 -2.76 13.61 -1.86
N GLY A 166 -2.28 14.50 -2.73
CA GLY A 166 -2.80 15.87 -2.80
C GLY A 166 -4.30 15.94 -3.12
N ILE A 167 -4.77 15.16 -4.09
CA ILE A 167 -6.21 15.05 -4.41
C ILE A 167 -6.97 14.46 -3.22
N GLY A 168 -6.42 13.42 -2.58
CA GLY A 168 -7.02 12.80 -1.39
C GLY A 168 -7.21 13.79 -0.24
N PHE A 169 -6.20 14.61 0.06
CA PHE A 169 -6.30 15.66 1.07
C PHE A 169 -7.35 16.72 0.73
N ILE A 170 -7.42 17.16 -0.53
CA ILE A 170 -8.44 18.14 -0.95
C ILE A 170 -9.85 17.56 -0.75
N PHE A 171 -10.08 16.32 -1.20
CA PHE A 171 -11.38 15.67 -1.07
C PHE A 171 -11.75 15.42 0.40
N PHE A 172 -10.78 14.96 1.20
CA PHE A 172 -10.97 14.77 2.64
C PHE A 172 -11.30 16.09 3.35
N GLY A 173 -10.59 17.17 3.05
CA GLY A 173 -10.85 18.49 3.63
C GLY A 173 -12.26 19.02 3.30
N LEU A 174 -12.73 18.81 2.07
CA LEU A 174 -14.10 19.18 1.67
C LEU A 174 -15.17 18.35 2.38
N LEU A 175 -15.00 17.02 2.43
CA LEU A 175 -15.94 16.14 3.12
C LEU A 175 -15.96 16.39 4.63
N PHE A 176 -14.78 16.56 5.24
CA PHE A 176 -14.63 16.87 6.65
C PHE A 176 -15.32 18.18 6.99
N GLY A 177 -15.06 19.26 6.23
CA GLY A 177 -15.69 20.55 6.41
C GLY A 177 -17.21 20.48 6.27
N PHE A 178 -17.72 19.83 5.23
CA PHE A 178 -19.16 19.65 5.03
C PHE A 178 -19.82 18.88 6.16
N TRP A 179 -19.21 17.77 6.60
CA TRP A 179 -19.75 16.94 7.67
C TRP A 179 -19.77 17.68 9.01
N PHE A 180 -18.69 18.40 9.36
CA PHE A 180 -18.65 19.17 10.60
C PHE A 180 -19.61 20.35 10.59
N LEU A 181 -19.70 21.10 9.48
CA LEU A 181 -20.65 22.21 9.36
C LEU A 181 -22.11 21.76 9.52
N LYS A 182 -22.44 20.53 9.09
CA LYS A 182 -23.78 19.96 9.25
C LYS A 182 -24.10 19.59 10.72
N ASN A 183 -23.09 19.26 11.52
CA ASN A 183 -23.26 18.75 12.89
C ASN A 183 -22.83 19.74 13.98
N ALA A 184 -22.32 20.92 13.63
CA ALA A 184 -21.95 21.94 14.60
C ALA A 184 -23.19 22.53 15.28
N GLU A 185 -23.10 22.86 16.57
CA GLU A 185 -24.16 23.50 17.35
C GLU A 185 -24.34 25.00 17.02
N ASN A 186 -23.80 25.43 15.87
CA ASN A 186 -23.89 26.78 15.29
C ASN A 186 -23.29 27.93 16.10
N THR A 187 -22.28 27.67 16.95
CA THR A 187 -21.49 28.79 17.49
C THR A 187 -20.53 29.32 16.42
N LEU A 188 -20.43 30.65 16.32
CA LEU A 188 -19.59 31.31 15.31
C LEU A 188 -18.12 30.87 15.42
N THR A 189 -17.63 30.63 16.64
CA THR A 189 -16.27 30.16 16.91
C THR A 189 -16.01 28.75 16.37
N GLU A 190 -16.93 27.81 16.58
CA GLU A 190 -16.78 26.43 16.07
C GLU A 190 -16.79 26.39 14.55
N ILE A 191 -17.69 27.14 13.92
CA ILE A 191 -17.77 27.27 12.46
C ILE A 191 -16.43 27.79 11.91
N LEU A 192 -15.87 28.85 12.51
CA LEU A 192 -14.59 29.42 12.10
C LEU A 192 -13.43 28.41 12.25
N ILE A 193 -13.38 27.67 13.36
CA ILE A 193 -12.34 26.66 13.59
C ILE A 193 -12.43 25.55 12.53
N VAL A 194 -13.63 25.05 12.25
CA VAL A 194 -13.87 24.00 11.23
C VAL A 194 -13.41 24.48 9.85
N ILE A 195 -13.75 25.71 9.46
CA ILE A 195 -13.33 26.29 8.19
C ILE A 195 -11.81 26.39 8.12
N LEU A 196 -11.16 26.89 9.17
CA LEU A 196 -9.69 27.02 9.21
C LEU A 196 -9.00 25.66 9.08
N VAL A 197 -9.48 24.63 9.79
CA VAL A 197 -8.93 23.26 9.70
C VAL A 197 -9.14 22.68 8.30
N ALA A 198 -10.33 22.80 7.73
CA ALA A 198 -10.63 22.32 6.38
C ALA A 198 -9.74 23.01 5.34
N LEU A 199 -9.56 24.33 5.43
CA LEU A 199 -8.68 25.10 4.54
C LEU A 199 -7.21 24.69 4.70
N ALA A 200 -6.74 24.45 5.93
CA ALA A 200 -5.38 23.97 6.16
C ALA A 200 -5.12 22.60 5.50
N ILE A 201 -6.08 21.68 5.60
CA ILE A 201 -6.02 20.35 4.94
C ILE A 201 -6.00 20.51 3.42
N ILE A 202 -6.88 21.33 2.85
CA ILE A 202 -6.94 21.60 1.40
C ILE A 202 -5.62 22.23 0.92
N PHE A 203 -5.09 23.21 1.66
CA PHE A 203 -3.83 23.87 1.34
C PHE A 203 -2.65 22.87 1.35
N ALA A 204 -2.61 21.96 2.32
CA ALA A 204 -1.62 20.88 2.33
C ALA A 204 -1.74 20.00 1.07
N GLY A 205 -2.96 19.67 0.64
CA GLY A 205 -3.20 18.94 -0.61
C GLY A 205 -2.70 19.69 -1.86
N ILE A 206 -3.00 20.99 -1.97
CA ILE A 206 -2.51 21.86 -3.06
C ILE A 206 -0.98 21.94 -3.04
N HIS A 207 -0.38 22.10 -1.86
CA HIS A 207 1.07 22.17 -1.69
C HIS A 207 1.75 20.89 -2.20
N LEU A 208 1.21 19.70 -1.88
CA LEU A 208 1.70 18.43 -2.41
C LEU A 208 1.66 18.41 -3.94
N ILE A 209 0.55 18.82 -4.55
CA ILE A 209 0.40 18.86 -6.01
C ILE A 209 1.42 19.83 -6.65
N LYS A 210 1.64 21.00 -6.04
CA LYS A 210 2.56 22.03 -6.54
C LYS A 210 4.02 21.62 -6.42
N ASN A 211 4.38 20.95 -5.33
CA ASN A 211 5.76 20.55 -5.02
C ASN A 211 6.13 19.15 -5.54
N ARG A 212 5.30 18.56 -6.41
CA ARG A 212 5.68 17.33 -7.11
C ARG A 212 6.96 17.54 -7.91
N LYS A 213 7.96 16.67 -7.73
CA LYS A 213 9.14 16.63 -8.60
C LYS A 213 8.66 16.42 -10.04
N LYS A 214 8.89 17.36 -10.96
CA LYS A 214 8.57 17.14 -12.37
C LYS A 214 9.49 16.04 -12.89
N ALA A 215 8.92 14.98 -13.48
CA ALA A 215 9.72 13.97 -14.16
C ALA A 215 10.59 14.65 -15.22
N SER A 216 11.91 14.47 -15.14
CA SER A 216 12.83 14.90 -16.20
C SER A 216 12.40 14.22 -17.50
N ARG A 217 12.13 15.02 -18.54
CA ARG A 217 11.71 14.53 -19.86
C ARG A 217 12.76 13.60 -20.45
#